data_AF-A0A535MAC8-F1
#
_entry.id   AF-A0A535MAC8-F1
#
_cell.length_a   1.000
_cell.length_b   1.000
_cell.length_c   1.000
_cell.angle_alpha   90.00
_cell.angle_beta   90.00
_cell.angle_gamma   90.00
#
_symmetry.space_group_name_H-M   'P 1'
#
loop_
_entity.id
_entity.type
_entity.pdbx_description
1 polymer ?
#
loop_
_entity_poly.entity_id
_entity_poly.type
_entity_poly.pdbx_seq_one_letter_code
_entity_poly.pdbx_strand_id
1 'polypeptide(L)'
;MAARRDLWCPAQCVEGRFEVLNAPVIVGRDGRYLGHDDRRATYVCAVCGGVAIDLAAAARQMREQEAPMPATLTCPGCAAVMLPPEDDPLATLVECPTCGQRFSPEEGTLRLHGGSAGDPADSN
;
A
#
# COMPACT_ATOMS: atom_id res chain seq x y z
N MET A 1 -7.29 1.99 22.99
CA MET A 1 -8.25 2.81 22.20
C MET A 1 -8.71 1.95 21.04
N ALA A 2 -10.03 1.81 20.84
CA ALA A 2 -10.56 1.07 19.70
C ALA A 2 -10.10 1.76 18.40
N ALA A 3 -9.70 0.96 17.39
CA ALA A 3 -9.33 1.52 16.10
C ALA A 3 -10.54 2.26 15.52
N ARG A 4 -10.32 3.49 15.02
CA ARG A 4 -11.36 4.25 14.34
C ARG A 4 -11.83 3.45 13.10
N ARG A 5 -13.15 3.29 12.97
CA ARG A 5 -13.82 2.62 11.86
C ARG A 5 -14.72 3.60 11.15
N ASP A 6 -14.62 3.63 9.83
CA ASP A 6 -15.44 4.48 8.98
C ASP A 6 -16.27 3.56 8.07
N LEU A 7 -17.33 2.97 8.64
CA LEU A 7 -18.18 1.98 7.97
C LEU A 7 -19.09 2.65 6.93
N TRP A 8 -19.09 2.09 5.72
CA TRP A 8 -19.89 2.56 4.59
C TRP A 8 -20.72 1.42 4.00
N CYS A 9 -22.01 1.69 3.77
CA CYS A 9 -22.92 0.75 3.11
C CYS A 9 -22.87 0.96 1.59
N PRO A 10 -22.52 -0.06 0.78
CA PRO A 10 -22.49 0.08 -0.67
C PRO A 10 -23.82 0.39 -1.33
N ALA A 11 -24.93 0.01 -0.68
CA ALA A 11 -26.27 0.36 -1.11
C ALA A 11 -26.71 1.78 -0.70
N GLN A 12 -25.84 2.54 -0.02
CA GLN A 12 -26.06 3.94 0.38
C GLN A 12 -27.27 4.15 1.31
N CYS A 13 -27.59 3.16 2.16
CA CYS A 13 -28.54 3.34 3.26
C CYS A 13 -28.03 4.44 4.21
N VAL A 14 -28.90 5.39 4.57
CA VAL A 14 -28.55 6.62 5.31
C VAL A 14 -28.67 6.49 6.82
N GLU A 15 -29.21 5.37 7.30
CA GLU A 15 -29.53 5.14 8.71
C GLU A 15 -28.28 4.97 9.58
N GLY A 16 -27.14 4.63 8.98
CA GLY A 16 -25.86 4.49 9.68
C GLY A 16 -25.83 3.36 10.74
N ARG A 17 -26.76 2.40 10.65
CA ARG A 17 -26.87 1.27 11.58
C ARG A 17 -26.24 0.01 10.99
N PHE A 18 -25.34 -0.60 11.74
CA PHE A 18 -24.62 -1.80 11.34
C PHE A 18 -24.64 -2.84 12.45
N GLU A 19 -24.68 -4.11 12.07
CA GLU A 19 -24.52 -5.25 12.96
C GLU A 19 -23.11 -5.80 12.84
N VAL A 20 -22.62 -6.35 13.95
CA VAL A 20 -21.29 -6.95 14.06
C VAL A 20 -21.48 -8.47 14.07
N LEU A 21 -21.02 -9.13 13.02
CA LEU A 21 -21.12 -10.58 12.85
C LEU A 21 -19.73 -11.22 12.99
N ASN A 22 -19.71 -12.46 13.49
CA ASN A 22 -18.51 -13.30 13.58
C ASN A 22 -17.32 -12.71 14.37
N ALA A 23 -17.54 -11.70 15.20
CA ALA A 23 -16.51 -11.20 16.13
C ALA A 23 -16.21 -12.29 17.17
N PRO A 24 -14.94 -12.75 17.32
CA PRO A 24 -14.58 -13.68 18.38
C PRO A 24 -14.91 -13.08 19.76
N VAL A 25 -15.69 -13.79 20.56
CA VAL A 25 -16.10 -13.35 21.90
C VAL A 25 -15.12 -13.90 22.94
N ILE A 26 -14.73 -13.06 23.89
CA ILE A 26 -13.86 -13.41 25.01
C ILE A 26 -14.75 -13.54 26.24
N VAL A 27 -14.70 -14.71 26.88
CA VAL A 27 -15.46 -15.00 28.10
C VAL A 27 -14.54 -15.40 29.25
N GLY A 28 -14.98 -15.08 30.47
CA GLY A 28 -14.33 -15.51 31.70
C GLY A 28 -14.49 -17.01 31.94
N ARG A 29 -13.79 -17.54 32.95
CA ARG A 29 -13.91 -18.96 33.36
C ARG A 29 -15.33 -19.32 33.83
N ASP A 30 -16.09 -18.33 34.28
CA ASP A 30 -17.49 -18.43 34.69
C ASP A 30 -18.48 -18.21 33.52
N GLY A 31 -17.98 -18.08 32.28
CA GLY A 31 -18.79 -17.86 31.08
C GLY A 31 -19.27 -16.42 30.90
N ARG A 32 -18.89 -15.48 31.78
CA ARG A 32 -19.31 -14.08 31.64
C ARG A 32 -18.61 -13.42 30.47
N TYR A 33 -19.35 -12.61 29.72
CA TYR A 33 -18.80 -11.80 28.64
C TYR A 33 -17.76 -10.82 29.18
N LEU A 34 -16.56 -10.85 28.61
CA LEU A 34 -15.48 -9.91 28.93
C LEU A 34 -15.21 -8.94 27.77
N GLY A 35 -15.47 -9.37 26.54
CA GLY A 35 -15.20 -8.55 25.36
C GLY A 35 -15.39 -9.32 24.05
N HIS A 36 -15.09 -8.68 22.94
CA HIS A 36 -14.96 -9.33 21.64
C HIS A 36 -13.82 -8.70 20.86
N ASP A 37 -13.23 -9.46 19.93
CA ASP A 37 -12.26 -8.96 18.96
C ASP A 37 -13.00 -8.46 17.71
N ASP A 38 -13.29 -7.17 17.71
CA ASP A 38 -13.98 -6.49 16.62
C ASP A 38 -13.12 -6.37 15.35
N ARG A 39 -11.80 -6.61 15.42
CA ARG A 39 -10.89 -6.51 14.26
C ARG A 39 -11.08 -7.66 13.27
N ARG A 40 -11.69 -8.75 13.74
CA ARG A 40 -12.00 -9.95 12.95
C ARG A 40 -13.47 -10.06 12.59
N ALA A 41 -14.27 -9.05 12.92
CA ALA A 41 -15.69 -9.04 12.66
C ALA A 41 -16.02 -8.70 11.21
N THR A 42 -17.16 -9.18 10.75
CA THR A 42 -17.83 -8.70 9.54
C THR A 42 -18.90 -7.71 9.95
N TYR A 43 -18.94 -6.54 9.30
CA TYR A 43 -19.98 -5.55 9.53
C TYR A 43 -21.03 -5.64 8.42
N VAL A 44 -22.31 -5.66 8.78
CA VAL A 44 -23.42 -5.68 7.81
C VAL A 44 -24.38 -4.53 8.09
N CYS A 45 -24.95 -3.94 7.05
CA CYS A 45 -25.96 -2.91 7.19
C CYS A 45 -27.23 -3.52 7.80
N ALA A 46 -27.72 -2.94 8.90
CA ALA A 46 -28.92 -3.42 9.57
C ALA A 46 -30.22 -3.18 8.76
N VAL A 47 -30.15 -2.42 7.67
CA VAL A 47 -31.29 -2.09 6.81
C VAL A 47 -31.38 -3.04 5.62
N CYS A 48 -30.30 -3.19 4.85
CA CYS A 48 -30.30 -3.98 3.62
C CYS A 48 -29.59 -5.34 3.75
N GLY A 49 -28.91 -5.63 4.87
CA GLY A 49 -28.13 -6.85 5.07
C GLY A 49 -26.81 -6.90 4.29
N GLY A 50 -26.50 -5.89 3.49
CA GLY A 50 -25.26 -5.83 2.71
C GLY A 50 -24.01 -5.68 3.59
N VAL A 51 -22.90 -6.30 3.17
CA VAL A 51 -21.60 -6.17 3.85
C VAL A 51 -21.11 -4.73 3.74
N ALA A 52 -20.75 -4.14 4.87
CA ALA A 52 -20.20 -2.80 4.96
C ALA A 52 -18.70 -2.79 4.66
N ILE A 53 -18.23 -1.69 4.09
CA ILE A 53 -16.82 -1.43 3.82
C ILE A 53 -16.28 -0.52 4.93
N ASP A 54 -15.19 -0.91 5.60
CA ASP A 54 -14.45 -0.01 6.49
C ASP A 54 -13.47 0.83 5.66
N LEU A 55 -13.83 2.07 5.35
CA LEU A 55 -13.02 2.98 4.55
C LEU A 55 -11.69 3.33 5.25
N ALA A 56 -11.68 3.36 6.58
CA ALA A 56 -10.45 3.60 7.33
C ALA A 56 -9.49 2.41 7.22
N ALA A 57 -10.02 1.18 7.19
CA ALA A 57 -9.22 -0.02 6.93
C ALA A 57 -8.70 -0.05 5.49
N ALA A 58 -9.55 0.23 4.50
CA ALA A 58 -9.15 0.30 3.10
C ALA A 58 -8.02 1.33 2.91
N ALA A 59 -8.16 2.53 3.48
CA ALA A 59 -7.12 3.56 3.39
C ALA A 59 -5.80 3.15 4.05
N ARG A 60 -5.83 2.38 5.16
CA ARG A 60 -4.61 1.81 5.76
C ARG A 60 -3.96 0.80 4.83
N GLN A 61 -4.74 -0.13 4.28
CA GLN A 61 -4.23 -1.15 3.35
C GLN A 61 -3.64 -0.52 2.09
N MET A 62 -4.27 0.52 1.52
CA MET A 62 -3.72 1.22 0.35
C MET A 62 -2.37 1.84 0.65
N ARG A 63 -2.19 2.49 1.81
CA ARG A 63 -0.90 3.05 2.22
C ARG A 63 0.18 1.98 2.43
N GLU A 64 -0.20 0.79 2.92
CA GLU A 64 0.72 -0.34 3.07
C GLU A 64 1.14 -0.91 1.71
N GLN A 65 0.23 -0.93 0.73
CA GLN A 65 0.52 -1.38 -0.64
C GLN A 65 1.31 -0.34 -1.46
N GLU A 66 1.22 0.93 -1.10
CA GLU A 66 2.01 2.02 -1.67
C GLU A 66 3.46 2.03 -1.16
N ALA A 67 3.89 0.99 -0.42
CA ALA A 67 5.30 0.72 -0.20
C ALA A 67 6.04 0.81 -1.56
N PRO A 68 7.09 1.64 -1.66
CA PRO A 68 7.66 2.01 -2.94
C PRO A 68 8.08 0.75 -3.70
N MET A 69 7.58 0.62 -4.94
CA MET A 69 8.11 -0.39 -5.86
C MET A 69 9.64 -0.22 -5.90
N PRO A 70 10.43 -1.29 -5.75
CA PRO A 70 11.88 -1.16 -5.81
C PRO A 70 12.24 -0.55 -7.16
N ALA A 71 12.96 0.57 -7.13
CA ALA A 71 13.37 1.27 -8.35
C ALA A 71 14.20 0.32 -9.21
N THR A 72 13.69 -0.08 -10.37
CA THR A 72 14.40 -1.00 -11.28
C THR A 72 15.57 -0.28 -11.96
N LEU A 73 16.67 -1.00 -12.12
CA LEU A 73 17.86 -0.58 -12.86
C LEU A 73 17.85 -1.21 -14.25
N THR A 74 18.28 -0.46 -15.26
CA THR A 74 18.50 -0.94 -16.63
C THR A 74 20.00 -0.93 -16.92
N CYS A 75 20.57 -2.07 -17.28
CA CYS A 75 21.99 -2.15 -17.61
C CYS A 75 22.30 -1.34 -18.90
N PRO A 76 23.26 -0.39 -18.86
CA PRO A 76 23.63 0.39 -20.05
C PRO A 76 24.34 -0.42 -21.14
N GLY A 77 24.92 -1.58 -20.80
CA GLY A 77 25.67 -2.43 -21.73
C GLY A 77 24.82 -3.43 -22.52
N CYS A 78 23.72 -3.92 -21.95
CA CYS A 78 22.88 -4.95 -22.59
C CYS A 78 21.37 -4.73 -22.45
N ALA A 79 20.94 -3.62 -21.85
CA ALA A 79 19.54 -3.27 -21.60
C ALA A 79 18.74 -4.26 -20.72
N ALA A 80 19.43 -5.17 -20.01
CA ALA A 80 18.77 -6.04 -19.04
C ALA A 80 18.17 -5.21 -17.89
N VAL A 81 16.91 -5.47 -17.56
CA VAL A 81 16.22 -4.88 -16.40
C VAL A 81 16.49 -5.75 -15.17
N MET A 82 16.85 -5.11 -14.08
CA MET A 82 17.30 -5.76 -12.86
C MET A 82 16.87 -4.98 -11.61
N LEU A 83 16.79 -5.67 -10.48
CA LEU A 83 16.56 -5.04 -9.19
C LEU A 83 17.88 -4.47 -8.64
N PRO A 84 17.84 -3.38 -7.87
CA PRO A 84 19.00 -2.88 -7.15
C PRO A 84 19.43 -3.92 -6.10
N PRO A 85 20.72 -3.98 -5.76
CA PRO A 85 21.23 -4.93 -4.78
C PRO A 85 20.55 -4.73 -3.41
N GLU A 86 19.96 -5.80 -2.86
CA GLU A 86 19.28 -5.76 -1.56
C GLU A 86 20.27 -5.69 -0.40
N ASP A 87 21.48 -6.25 -0.58
CA ASP A 87 22.50 -6.38 0.47
C ASP A 87 23.22 -5.05 0.80
N ASP A 88 23.26 -4.11 -0.15
CA ASP A 88 23.83 -2.78 0.04
C ASP A 88 23.06 -1.73 -0.80
N PRO A 89 22.02 -1.10 -0.23
CA PRO A 89 21.23 -0.09 -0.92
C PRO A 89 22.00 1.23 -1.17
N LEU A 90 23.21 1.37 -0.62
CA LEU A 90 24.11 2.51 -0.85
C LEU A 90 25.30 2.13 -1.76
N ALA A 91 25.25 0.96 -2.40
CA ALA A 91 26.29 0.53 -3.32
C ALA A 91 26.51 1.57 -4.42
N THR A 92 27.74 2.06 -4.54
CA THR A 92 28.13 3.04 -5.57
C THR A 92 28.32 2.40 -6.95
N LEU A 93 28.37 1.07 -7.02
CA LEU A 93 28.59 0.30 -8.24
C LEU A 93 27.80 -1.01 -8.20
N VAL A 94 27.12 -1.34 -9.30
CA VAL A 94 26.34 -2.55 -9.50
C VAL A 94 26.88 -3.30 -10.71
N GLU A 95 26.92 -4.63 -10.63
CA GLU A 95 27.34 -5.50 -11.73
C GLU A 95 26.13 -6.16 -12.39
N CYS A 96 26.05 -6.08 -13.72
CA CYS A 96 24.98 -6.71 -14.48
C CYS A 96 25.18 -8.24 -14.51
N PRO A 97 24.22 -9.05 -14.05
CA PRO A 97 24.35 -10.50 -14.08
C PRO A 97 24.31 -11.08 -15.51
N THR A 98 23.80 -10.33 -16.49
CA THR A 98 23.66 -10.79 -17.88
C THR A 98 24.93 -10.59 -18.70
N CYS A 99 25.63 -9.45 -18.53
CA CYS A 99 26.81 -9.11 -19.34
C CYS A 99 28.07 -8.79 -18.55
N GLY A 100 28.02 -8.79 -17.22
CA GLY A 100 29.15 -8.45 -16.34
C GLY A 100 29.53 -6.97 -16.32
N GLN A 101 28.77 -6.10 -17.00
CA GLN A 101 29.04 -4.67 -17.00
C GLN A 101 28.85 -4.09 -15.59
N ARG A 102 29.83 -3.31 -15.11
CA ARG A 102 29.73 -2.56 -13.86
C ARG A 102 29.36 -1.11 -14.15
N PHE A 103 28.38 -0.59 -13.41
CA PHE A 103 27.83 0.77 -13.60
C PHE A 103 27.24 1.28 -12.28
N SER A 104 27.07 2.60 -12.13
CA SER A 104 26.44 3.17 -10.94
C SER A 104 24.91 2.98 -10.98
N PRO A 105 24.23 2.88 -9.82
CA PRO A 105 22.77 2.82 -9.78
C PRO A 105 22.12 4.03 -10.47
N GLU A 106 22.71 5.23 -10.35
CA GLU A 106 22.21 6.45 -10.99
C GLU A 106 22.19 6.36 -12.53
N GLU A 107 23.22 5.73 -13.12
CA GLU A 107 23.28 5.46 -14.56
C GLU A 107 22.25 4.41 -15.00
N GLY A 108 21.92 3.47 -14.12
CA GLY A 108 20.95 2.41 -14.38
C GLY A 108 19.50 2.81 -14.13
N THR A 109 19.23 3.77 -13.24
CA THR A 109 17.88 4.27 -13.03
C THR A 109 17.41 5.02 -14.27
N LEU A 110 16.35 4.51 -14.91
CA LEU A 110 15.67 5.25 -15.97
C LEU A 110 15.28 6.62 -15.39
N ARG A 111 15.89 7.71 -15.86
CA ARG A 111 15.56 9.06 -15.39
C ARG A 111 14.08 9.32 -15.64
N LEU A 112 13.24 9.22 -14.60
CA LEU A 112 11.85 9.66 -14.60
C LEU A 112 11.74 11.20 -14.62
N HIS A 113 12.68 11.91 -15.25
CA HIS A 113 12.57 13.35 -15.44
C HIS A 113 11.64 13.63 -16.62
N GLY A 114 10.35 13.75 -16.30
CA GLY A 114 9.46 14.65 -17.03
C GLY A 114 9.97 16.09 -16.86
N GLY A 115 10.88 16.50 -17.73
CA GLY A 115 11.34 17.88 -17.84
C GLY A 115 10.87 18.46 -19.17
N SER A 116 9.70 19.10 -19.18
CA SER A 116 9.33 20.02 -20.24
C SER A 116 10.26 21.23 -20.18
N ALA A 117 11.35 21.19 -20.94
CA ALA A 117 12.13 22.37 -21.28
C ALA A 117 11.60 22.93 -22.62
N GLY A 118 10.79 23.97 -22.51
CA GLY A 118 10.28 24.83 -23.58
C GLY A 118 9.24 25.73 -22.93
N ASP A 119 9.32 27.05 -22.86
CA ASP A 119 10.02 28.11 -23.59
C ASP A 119 9.79 29.41 -22.75
N PRO A 120 10.22 30.63 -23.14
CA PRO A 120 11.32 31.04 -24.01
C PRO A 120 12.22 32.11 -23.33
N ALA A 121 13.22 32.55 -24.10
CA ALA A 121 14.14 33.63 -23.82
C ALA A 121 13.45 34.98 -23.54
N ASP A 122 13.82 35.63 -22.43
CA ASP A 122 13.79 37.09 -22.32
C ASP A 122 15.11 37.63 -22.89
N SER A 123 15.04 38.15 -24.11
CA SER A 123 16.07 39.04 -24.66
C SER A 123 15.70 40.48 -24.30
N ASN A 124 16.69 41.14 -23.69
CA ASN A 124 16.81 42.57 -23.36
C ASN A 124 16.03 43.56 -24.24
#